data_AF-A0ABD1Q0K2-F1
#
_entry.id   AF-A0ABD1Q0K2-F1
#
_cell.length_a   1.000
_cell.length_b   1.000
_cell.length_c   1.000
_cell.angle_alpha   90.00
_cell.angle_beta   90.00
_cell.angle_gamma   90.00
#
_symmetry.space_group_name_H-M   'P 1'
#
loop_
_entity.id
_entity.type
_entity.pdbx_description
1 polymer ?
#
loop_
_entity_poly.entity_id
_entity_poly.type
_entity_poly.pdbx_seq_one_letter_code
_entity_poly.pdbx_strand_id
1 'polypeptide(L)'
;MNVEKEKSRALRKEKEMNKAKKSLDKYNLDEKYRFLHDMISDFFVELLKADLENLSSGNLSKISLAAKWCPSVDSSYDKATLICESIARKMFPKESHSGI
;
A
#
# COMPACT_ATOMS: atom_id res chain seq x y z
N MET A 1 -4.22 30.94 -18.53
CA MET A 1 -3.69 30.39 -17.25
C MET A 1 -4.20 28.98 -16.91
N ASN A 2 -5.34 28.51 -17.43
CA ASN A 2 -5.87 27.15 -17.12
C ASN A 2 -5.30 26.01 -17.98
N VAL A 3 -5.15 26.21 -19.30
CA VAL A 3 -4.73 25.13 -20.22
C VAL A 3 -3.35 24.55 -19.88
N GLU A 4 -2.37 25.38 -19.56
CA GLU A 4 -1.00 24.92 -19.22
C GLU A 4 -0.96 24.16 -17.89
N LYS A 5 -1.78 24.58 -16.93
CA LYS A 5 -1.92 23.92 -15.62
C LYS A 5 -2.60 22.56 -15.78
N GLU A 6 -3.59 22.46 -16.65
CA GLU A 6 -4.27 21.20 -16.98
C GLU A 6 -3.35 20.23 -17.71
N LYS A 7 -2.61 20.69 -18.72
CA LYS A 7 -1.57 19.90 -19.40
C LYS A 7 -0.55 19.36 -18.40
N SER A 8 -0.03 20.23 -17.53
CA SER A 8 0.92 19.83 -16.48
C SER A 8 0.34 18.80 -15.50
N ARG A 9 -0.96 18.84 -15.20
CA ARG A 9 -1.65 17.84 -14.36
C ARG A 9 -1.81 16.52 -15.09
N ALA A 10 -2.19 16.54 -16.37
CA ALA A 10 -2.33 15.35 -17.20
C ALA A 10 -1.00 14.60 -17.30
N LEU A 11 0.10 15.30 -17.59
CA LEU A 11 1.44 14.72 -17.66
C LEU A 11 1.88 14.07 -16.34
N ARG A 12 1.53 14.66 -15.18
CA ARG A 12 1.81 14.06 -13.86
C ARG A 12 1.03 12.76 -13.68
N LYS A 13 -0.26 12.75 -13.99
CA LYS A 13 -1.10 11.54 -13.91
C LYS A 13 -0.60 10.42 -14.82
N GLU A 14 -0.22 10.76 -16.05
CA GLU A 14 0.36 9.79 -16.99
C GLU A 14 1.67 9.19 -16.45
N LYS A 15 2.55 10.03 -15.90
CA LYS A 15 3.79 9.58 -15.25
C LYS A 15 3.52 8.66 -14.06
N GLU A 16 2.51 8.95 -13.24
CA GLU A 16 2.07 8.10 -12.13
C GLU A 16 1.55 6.76 -12.63
N MET A 17 0.69 6.74 -13.65
CA MET A 17 0.20 5.49 -14.27
C MET A 17 1.34 4.64 -14.85
N ASN A 18 2.32 5.28 -15.50
CA ASN A 18 3.47 4.56 -16.07
C ASN A 18 4.36 3.95 -14.99
N LYS A 19 4.52 4.61 -13.83
CA LYS A 19 5.21 4.03 -12.67
C LYS A 19 4.47 2.82 -12.11
N ALA A 20 3.15 2.93 -11.94
CA ALA A 20 2.32 1.83 -11.45
C ALA A 20 2.41 0.60 -12.38
N LYS A 21 2.29 0.80 -13.69
CA LYS A 21 2.48 -0.26 -14.70
C LYS A 21 3.85 -0.93 -14.57
N LYS A 22 4.92 -0.12 -14.53
CA LYS A 22 6.29 -0.64 -14.37
C LYS A 22 6.47 -1.43 -13.07
N SER A 23 5.86 -0.99 -11.98
CA SER A 23 5.87 -1.71 -10.70
C SER A 23 5.21 -3.08 -10.83
N LEU A 24 4.05 -3.14 -11.49
CA LEU A 24 3.32 -4.38 -11.71
C LEU A 24 4.09 -5.33 -12.64
N ASP A 25 4.66 -4.83 -13.74
CA ASP A 25 5.50 -5.61 -14.64
C ASP A 25 6.68 -6.22 -13.88
N LYS A 26 7.33 -5.42 -13.02
CA LYS A 26 8.43 -5.90 -12.18
C LYS A 26 7.96 -6.96 -11.18
N TYR A 27 6.82 -6.77 -10.54
CA TYR A 27 6.23 -7.76 -9.64
C TYR A 27 5.94 -9.10 -10.36
N ASN A 28 5.47 -9.04 -11.59
CA ASN A 28 5.14 -10.25 -12.35
C ASN A 28 6.40 -10.98 -12.88
N LEU A 29 7.41 -10.22 -13.33
CA LEU A 29 8.56 -10.77 -14.06
C LEU A 29 9.81 -11.00 -13.20
N ASP A 30 9.97 -10.29 -12.09
CA ASP A 30 11.15 -10.39 -11.20
C ASP A 30 10.76 -11.05 -9.87
N GLU A 31 11.12 -12.32 -9.73
CA GLU A 31 10.78 -13.14 -8.56
C GLU A 31 11.39 -12.60 -7.26
N LYS A 32 12.59 -12.02 -7.32
CA LYS A 32 13.26 -11.46 -6.14
C LYS A 32 12.55 -10.20 -5.68
N TYR A 33 12.13 -9.37 -6.64
CA TYR A 33 11.34 -8.18 -6.33
C TYR A 33 9.98 -8.55 -5.75
N ARG A 34 9.28 -9.52 -6.34
CA ARG A 34 8.00 -10.04 -5.82
C ARG A 34 8.14 -10.56 -4.40
N PHE A 35 9.12 -11.41 -4.15
CA PHE A 35 9.38 -11.96 -2.81
C PHE A 35 9.64 -10.86 -1.77
N LEU A 36 10.50 -9.88 -2.09
CA LEU A 36 10.76 -8.77 -1.18
C LEU A 36 9.50 -7.92 -0.93
N HIS A 37 8.73 -7.64 -1.98
CA HIS A 37 7.49 -6.87 -1.88
C HIS A 37 6.47 -7.58 -0.99
N ASP A 38 6.26 -8.88 -1.22
CA ASP A 38 5.34 -9.69 -0.43
C ASP A 38 5.76 -9.75 1.04
N MET A 39 7.05 -10.00 1.33
CA MET A 39 7.56 -10.02 2.71
C MET A 39 7.36 -8.70 3.44
N ILE A 40 7.62 -7.56 2.78
CA ILE A 40 7.40 -6.24 3.38
C ILE A 40 5.92 -6.02 3.65
N SER A 41 5.05 -6.38 2.71
CA SER A 41 3.60 -6.29 2.93
C SER A 41 3.15 -7.19 4.08
N ASP A 42 3.60 -8.44 4.15
CA ASP A 42 3.22 -9.39 5.21
C ASP A 42 3.68 -8.91 6.58
N PHE A 43 4.90 -8.39 6.69
CA PHE A 43 5.42 -7.80 7.93
C PHE A 43 4.50 -6.70 8.47
N PHE A 44 4.07 -5.76 7.63
CA PHE A 44 3.15 -4.71 8.08
C PHE A 44 1.75 -5.26 8.39
N VAL A 45 1.25 -6.22 7.61
CA VAL A 45 -0.07 -6.84 7.85
C VAL A 45 -0.11 -7.53 9.22
N GLU A 46 0.92 -8.30 9.56
CA GLU A 46 1.02 -9.00 10.85
C GLU A 46 1.01 -8.01 12.02
N LEU A 47 1.83 -6.96 11.93
CA LEU A 47 1.90 -5.94 12.99
C LEU A 47 0.60 -5.15 13.12
N LEU A 48 -0.01 -4.75 11.99
CA LEU A 48 -1.26 -3.99 12.00
C LEU A 48 -2.43 -4.82 12.54
N LYS A 49 -2.48 -6.13 12.25
CA LYS A 49 -3.47 -7.04 12.84
C LYS A 49 -3.28 -7.17 14.34
N ALA A 50 -2.05 -7.37 14.80
CA ALA A 50 -1.75 -7.43 16.23
C ALA A 50 -2.10 -6.12 16.96
N ASP A 51 -1.82 -4.97 16.34
CA ASP A 51 -2.20 -3.66 16.89
C ASP A 51 -3.72 -3.52 16.99
N LEU A 52 -4.46 -3.96 15.97
CA LEU A 52 -5.93 -3.94 15.98
C LEU A 52 -6.52 -4.86 17.05
N GLU A 53 -5.98 -6.06 17.22
CA GLU A 53 -6.38 -7.00 18.27
C GLU A 53 -6.12 -6.43 19.67
N ASN A 54 -4.95 -5.81 19.88
CA ASN A 54 -4.63 -5.14 21.14
C ASN A 54 -5.57 -3.96 21.41
N LEU A 55 -5.90 -3.17 20.38
CA LEU A 55 -6.86 -2.07 20.48
C LEU A 55 -8.25 -2.58 20.86
N SER A 56 -8.77 -3.60 20.18
CA SER A 56 -10.07 -4.21 20.48
C SER A 56 -10.12 -4.86 21.87
N SER A 57 -8.98 -5.35 22.37
CA SER A 57 -8.86 -5.93 23.72
C SER A 57 -8.57 -4.92 24.83
N GLY A 58 -8.45 -3.63 24.51
CA GLY A 58 -8.10 -2.58 25.48
C GLY A 58 -6.64 -2.58 25.97
N ASN A 59 -5.77 -3.37 25.34
CA ASN A 59 -4.35 -3.51 25.68
C ASN A 59 -3.52 -2.38 25.06
N LEU A 60 -3.83 -1.12 25.38
CA LEU A 60 -3.24 0.05 24.72
C LEU A 60 -1.71 0.13 24.85
N SER A 61 -1.13 -0.40 25.92
CA SER A 61 0.33 -0.44 26.13
C SER A 61 1.07 -1.41 25.21
N LYS A 62 0.36 -2.31 24.53
CA LYS A 62 0.91 -3.28 23.58
C LYS A 62 0.76 -2.87 22.12
N ILE A 63 0.05 -1.76 21.86
CA ILE A 63 -0.06 -1.21 20.50
C ILE A 63 1.32 -0.69 20.08
N SER A 64 1.79 -1.19 18.95
CA SER A 64 3.07 -0.84 18.37
C SER A 64 3.02 0.50 17.62
N LEU A 65 4.14 0.86 16.99
CA LEU A 65 4.22 2.01 16.09
C LEU A 65 4.03 1.60 14.61
N ALA A 66 3.51 0.40 14.33
CA ALA A 66 3.39 -0.10 12.96
C ALA A 66 2.56 0.83 12.08
N ALA A 67 1.42 1.32 12.56
CA ALA A 67 0.60 2.29 11.82
C ALA A 67 1.35 3.60 11.50
N LYS A 68 2.29 4.02 12.37
CA LYS A 68 3.09 5.23 12.16
C LYS A 68 4.18 5.04 11.10
N TRP A 69 4.78 3.85 11.04
CA TRP A 69 5.88 3.53 10.12
C TRP A 69 5.41 2.84 8.83
N CYS A 70 4.15 2.43 8.78
CA CYS A 70 3.52 1.90 7.58
C CYS A 70 3.63 2.93 6.44
N PRO A 71 3.89 2.49 5.20
CA PRO A 71 3.92 3.40 4.05
C PRO A 71 2.64 4.23 3.96
N SER A 72 2.79 5.52 3.67
CA SER A 72 1.64 6.41 3.48
C SER A 72 1.06 6.22 2.08
N VAL A 73 -0.27 6.08 2.03
CA VAL A 73 -1.06 6.00 0.80
C VAL A 73 -0.78 7.21 -0.09
N ASP A 74 -0.67 6.99 -1.39
CA ASP A 74 -0.41 8.03 -2.41
C ASP A 74 0.92 8.78 -2.26
N SER A 75 1.79 8.33 -1.37
CA SER A 75 3.16 8.83 -1.28
C SER A 75 3.94 8.51 -2.55
N SER A 76 5.05 9.23 -2.77
CA SER A 76 5.95 8.99 -3.91
C SER A 76 6.44 7.54 -3.99
N TYR A 77 6.63 6.90 -2.83
CA TYR A 77 7.06 5.50 -2.73
C TYR A 77 5.91 4.56 -3.07
N ASP A 78 4.73 4.76 -2.46
CA ASP A 78 3.55 3.94 -2.73
C ASP A 78 3.13 3.99 -4.21
N LYS A 79 3.10 5.17 -4.81
CA LYS A 79 2.84 5.33 -6.25
C LYS A 79 3.85 4.62 -7.17
N ALA A 80 5.02 4.29 -6.65
CA ALA A 80 6.08 3.61 -7.39
C ALA A 80 6.15 2.10 -7.11
N THR A 81 5.57 1.61 -6.01
CA THR A 81 5.66 0.20 -5.58
C THR A 81 4.30 -0.48 -5.39
N LEU A 82 3.22 0.29 -5.27
CA LEU A 82 1.87 -0.16 -4.92
C LEU A 82 1.83 -0.97 -3.62
N ILE A 83 2.70 -0.63 -2.66
CA ILE A 83 2.83 -1.38 -1.41
C ILE A 83 1.59 -1.24 -0.53
N CYS A 84 0.94 -0.07 -0.51
CA CYS A 84 -0.29 0.13 0.26
C CYS A 84 -1.45 -0.67 -0.31
N GLU A 85 -1.52 -0.87 -1.64
CA GLU A 85 -2.51 -1.75 -2.26
C GLU A 85 -2.36 -3.18 -1.75
N SER A 86 -1.14 -3.71 -1.76
CA SER A 86 -0.85 -5.07 -1.30
C SER A 86 -1.15 -5.25 0.19
N ILE A 87 -0.75 -4.30 1.04
CA ILE A 87 -1.08 -4.31 2.48
C ILE A 87 -2.60 -4.27 2.66
N ALA A 88 -3.31 -3.35 1.99
CA ALA A 88 -4.76 -3.21 2.12
C ALA A 88 -5.51 -4.48 1.69
N ARG A 89 -5.12 -5.10 0.57
CA ARG A 89 -5.72 -6.33 0.07
C ARG A 89 -5.56 -7.51 1.05
N LYS A 90 -4.41 -7.58 1.74
CA LYS A 90 -4.13 -8.62 2.75
C LYS A 90 -4.79 -8.33 4.11
N MET A 91 -4.97 -7.06 4.47
CA MET A 91 -5.69 -6.62 5.68
C MET A 91 -7.20 -6.81 5.54
N PHE A 92 -7.75 -6.50 4.37
CA PHE A 92 -9.19 -6.49 4.09
C PHE A 92 -9.51 -7.36 2.86
N PRO A 93 -9.41 -8.70 2.97
CA PRO A 93 -9.81 -9.59 1.89
C PRO A 93 -11.26 -9.34 1.45
N LYS A 94 -11.55 -9.42 0.14
CA LYS A 94 -12.92 -9.20 -0.37
C LYS A 94 -13.92 -10.21 0.22
N GLU A 95 -13.46 -11.42 0.50
CA GLU A 95 -14.26 -12.51 1.08
C GLU A 95 -14.72 -12.23 2.52
N SER A 96 -14.02 -11.37 3.27
CA SER A 96 -14.44 -10.97 4.61
C SER A 96 -15.47 -9.83 4.62
N HIS A 97 -15.85 -9.32 3.44
CA HIS A 97 -16.76 -8.18 3.27
C HIS A 97 -17.98 -8.50 2.40
N SER A 98 -18.31 -9.78 2.19
CA SER A 98 -19.46 -10.22 1.39
C SER A 98 -20.83 -10.01 2.05
N GLY A 99 -21.02 -8.92 2.80
CA GLY A 99 -22.21 -8.65 3.62
C GLY A 99 -22.63 -7.19 3.73
N ILE A 100 -22.23 -6.34 2.77
CA ILE A 100 -22.82 -5.01 2.55
C ILE A 100 -23.38 -4.94 1.14
#